data_AF-F9VY43-F1
#
_entry.id   AF-F9VY43-F1
#
_cell.length_a   1.000
_cell.length_b   1.000
_cell.length_c   1.000
_cell.angle_alpha   90.00
_cell.angle_beta   90.00
_cell.angle_gamma   90.00
#
_symmetry.space_group_name_H-M   'P 1'
#
loop_
_entity.id
_entity.type
_entity.pdbx_description
1 polymer ?
#
loop_
_entity_poly.entity_id
_entity_poly.type
_entity_poly.pdbx_seq_one_letter_code
_entity_poly.pdbx_strand_id
1 'polypeptide(L)'
;VPLYFGRGKRLATREQRLVSFARPDGEVCSTPDCGISAAHVEMHHAQLDWGLGGLTDITDLAPACPKHNRMVSNEPGGYTTRMVREGPDEGRCAWRLNAEPGAPPNPERINRRPDIPRRFNEQLKQVRNEIHGPEPESGDTPRLQMRQIIDLRNASDAEATLASILLAAAYPHR
;
A
#
# COMPACT_ATOMS: atom_id res chain seq x y z
N VAL A 1 10.91 -5.65 15.65
CA VAL A 1 11.83 -5.67 14.48
C VAL A 1 12.32 -4.24 14.25
N PRO A 2 13.63 -3.96 14.19
CA PRO A 2 14.15 -2.63 13.90
C PRO A 2 13.92 -2.25 12.43
N LEU A 3 13.46 -1.03 12.17
CA LEU A 3 13.28 -0.48 10.81
C LEU A 3 14.27 0.66 10.50
N TYR A 4 15.02 1.09 11.51
CA TYR A 4 16.00 2.17 11.45
C TYR A 4 17.36 1.59 11.83
N PHE A 5 18.22 1.34 10.84
CA PHE A 5 19.55 0.75 11.01
C PHE A 5 20.68 1.78 10.88
N GLY A 6 20.36 3.00 10.46
CA GLY A 6 21.34 4.03 10.14
C GLY A 6 22.41 3.49 9.20
N ARG A 7 23.67 3.53 9.65
CA ARG A 7 24.83 3.03 8.89
C ARG A 7 25.34 1.67 9.35
N GLY A 8 24.61 0.96 10.22
CA GLY A 8 25.03 -0.36 10.70
C GLY A 8 25.02 -1.46 9.62
N LYS A 9 24.24 -1.27 8.55
CA LYS A 9 24.17 -2.21 7.43
C LYS A 9 23.84 -1.46 6.14
N ARG A 10 24.50 -1.81 5.03
CA ARG A 10 24.21 -1.23 3.70
C ARG A 10 22.91 -1.74 3.10
N LEU A 11 22.66 -3.04 3.19
CA LEU A 11 21.53 -3.67 2.52
C LEU A 11 20.29 -3.67 3.41
N ALA A 12 19.16 -3.28 2.83
CA ALA A 12 17.87 -3.37 3.50
C ALA A 12 17.57 -4.79 3.97
N THR A 13 16.98 -4.89 5.16
CA THR A 13 16.53 -6.15 5.74
C THR A 13 15.27 -6.67 5.05
N ARG A 14 14.94 -7.95 5.30
CA ARG A 14 13.69 -8.54 4.79
C ARG A 14 12.47 -7.75 5.26
N GLU A 15 12.49 -7.31 6.51
CA GLU A 15 11.37 -6.62 7.14
C GLU A 15 11.24 -5.19 6.60
N GLN A 16 12.35 -4.48 6.34
CA GLN A 16 12.32 -3.21 5.61
C GLN A 16 11.76 -3.38 4.18
N ARG A 17 12.09 -4.49 3.49
CA ARG A 17 11.49 -4.80 2.19
C ARG A 17 9.99 -5.04 2.30
N LEU A 18 9.54 -5.78 3.31
CA LEU A 18 8.11 -6.03 3.53
C LEU A 18 7.35 -4.77 3.91
N VAL A 19 7.87 -3.94 4.81
CA VAL A 19 7.23 -2.66 5.18
C VAL A 19 7.22 -1.70 3.99
N SER A 20 8.24 -1.74 3.13
CA SER A 20 8.27 -0.92 1.92
C SER A 20 7.05 -1.15 1.03
N PHE A 21 6.52 -2.37 0.95
CA PHE A 21 5.32 -2.68 0.16
C PHE A 21 4.06 -1.97 0.67
N ALA A 22 3.98 -1.62 1.95
CA ALA A 22 2.82 -0.95 2.53
C ALA A 22 2.78 0.56 2.26
N ARG A 23 3.84 1.12 1.67
CA ARG A 23 3.92 2.54 1.32
C ARG A 23 3.16 2.83 0.03
N PRO A 24 2.76 4.10 -0.20
CA PRO A 24 2.25 4.50 -1.50
C PRO A 24 3.23 4.13 -2.63
N ASP A 25 2.74 3.39 -3.62
CA ASP A 25 3.49 2.81 -4.75
C ASP A 25 4.64 1.87 -4.36
N GLY A 26 4.65 1.37 -3.13
CA GLY A 26 5.66 0.44 -2.61
C GLY A 26 5.68 -0.92 -3.30
N GLU A 27 4.61 -1.25 -4.03
CA GLU A 27 4.43 -2.50 -4.77
C GLU A 27 5.22 -2.57 -6.09
N VAL A 28 5.83 -1.46 -6.52
CA VAL A 28 6.59 -1.35 -7.78
C VAL A 28 7.87 -0.53 -7.60
N CYS A 29 8.71 -0.51 -8.64
CA CYS A 29 9.80 0.45 -8.76
C CYS A 29 9.29 1.90 -8.63
N SER A 30 9.96 2.69 -7.79
CA SER A 30 9.58 4.07 -7.48
C SER A 30 9.87 5.09 -8.58
N THR A 31 10.66 4.72 -9.60
CA THR A 31 10.92 5.56 -10.76
C THR A 31 9.63 5.83 -11.53
N PRO A 32 9.36 7.08 -11.93
CA PRO A 32 8.20 7.44 -12.73
C PRO A 32 7.99 6.51 -13.93
N ASP A 33 6.73 6.11 -14.14
CA ASP A 33 6.28 5.26 -15.25
C ASP A 33 6.85 3.83 -15.25
N CYS A 34 7.57 3.43 -14.20
CA CYS A 34 8.07 2.07 -14.08
C CYS A 34 7.03 1.11 -13.49
N GLY A 35 6.78 0.01 -14.20
CA GLY A 35 5.84 -1.02 -13.78
C GLY A 35 6.46 -2.24 -13.09
N ILE A 36 7.79 -2.30 -12.93
CA ILE A 36 8.45 -3.49 -12.39
C ILE A 36 8.02 -3.73 -10.94
N SER A 37 7.49 -4.92 -10.65
CA SER A 37 7.04 -5.31 -9.30
C SER A 37 8.18 -5.25 -8.29
N ALA A 38 7.87 -4.88 -7.05
CA ALA A 38 8.82 -4.85 -5.94
C ALA A 38 9.40 -6.24 -5.56
N ALA A 39 8.86 -7.33 -6.10
CA ALA A 39 9.51 -8.64 -6.06
C ALA A 39 10.82 -8.70 -6.88
N HIS A 40 10.97 -7.85 -7.90
CA HIS A 40 12.10 -7.81 -8.83
C HIS A 40 12.97 -6.54 -8.68
N VAL A 41 12.91 -5.88 -7.53
CA VAL A 41 13.69 -4.66 -7.25
C VAL A 41 14.57 -4.82 -6.02
N GLU A 42 15.51 -3.90 -5.90
CA GLU A 42 16.31 -3.69 -4.69
C GLU A 42 15.83 -2.43 -3.98
N MET A 43 16.12 -2.33 -2.68
CA MET A 43 15.92 -1.09 -1.93
C MET A 43 17.16 -0.23 -2.13
N HIS A 44 17.00 0.92 -2.77
CA HIS A 44 18.06 1.91 -2.91
C HIS A 44 17.90 3.02 -1.86
N HIS A 45 19.00 3.66 -1.51
CA HIS A 45 19.06 4.79 -0.60
C HIS A 45 18.57 6.06 -1.31
N ALA A 46 17.25 6.21 -1.33
CA ALA A 46 16.54 7.24 -2.09
C ALA A 46 16.70 8.65 -1.50
N GLN A 47 16.87 8.78 -0.19
CA GLN A 47 17.07 10.10 0.43
C GLN A 47 18.46 10.67 0.15
N LEU A 48 19.47 9.81 0.18
CA LEU A 48 20.88 10.15 -0.02
C LEU A 48 21.63 8.85 -0.32
N ASP A 49 22.51 8.86 -1.32
CA ASP A 49 23.28 7.67 -1.67
C ASP A 49 24.08 7.12 -0.46
N TRP A 50 24.17 5.80 -0.35
CA TRP A 50 24.92 5.13 0.72
C TRP A 50 26.37 5.63 0.85
N GLY A 51 27.05 5.79 -0.29
CA GLY A 51 28.42 6.28 -0.39
C GLY A 51 28.58 7.73 0.05
N LEU A 52 27.49 8.51 0.06
CA LEU A 52 27.46 9.90 0.50
C LEU A 52 26.96 10.09 1.94
N GLY A 53 26.74 9.01 2.68
CA GLY A 53 26.24 9.10 4.06
C GLY A 53 24.82 8.59 4.26
N GLY A 54 24.15 8.12 3.21
CA GLY A 54 22.77 7.60 3.25
C GLY A 54 22.52 6.56 4.34
N LEU A 55 21.31 6.57 4.89
CA LEU A 55 20.87 5.71 5.98
C LEU A 55 20.03 4.55 5.45
N THR A 56 20.25 3.36 6.01
CA THR A 56 19.42 2.18 5.77
C THR A 56 18.22 2.22 6.72
N ASP A 57 17.43 3.28 6.61
CA ASP A 57 16.22 3.50 7.40
C ASP A 57 15.00 3.39 6.49
N ILE A 58 13.91 2.79 6.97
CA ILE A 58 12.73 2.51 6.14
C ILE A 58 12.16 3.78 5.47
N THR A 59 12.32 4.92 6.12
CA THR A 59 11.87 6.23 5.64
C THR A 59 12.79 6.87 4.59
N ASP A 60 13.95 6.27 4.35
CA ASP A 60 15.02 6.81 3.49
C ASP A 60 15.31 5.92 2.27
N LEU A 61 14.71 4.73 2.24
CA LEU A 61 14.86 3.73 1.19
C LEU A 61 13.67 3.78 0.23
N ALA A 62 13.86 3.45 -1.05
CA ALA A 62 12.76 3.20 -1.99
C ALA A 62 13.03 2.00 -2.91
N PRO A 63 12.01 1.30 -3.39
CA PRO A 63 12.18 0.24 -4.38
C PRO A 63 12.70 0.82 -5.71
N ALA A 64 13.75 0.24 -6.29
CA ALA A 64 14.22 0.56 -7.64
C ALA A 64 14.69 -0.69 -8.38
N CYS A 65 14.22 -0.87 -9.62
CA CYS A 65 14.67 -1.97 -10.46
C CYS A 65 16.15 -1.78 -10.86
N PRO A 66 16.86 -2.85 -11.26
CA PRO A 66 18.30 -2.75 -11.55
C PRO A 66 18.65 -1.69 -12.59
N LYS A 67 17.80 -1.46 -13.59
CA LYS A 67 18.00 -0.39 -14.59
C LYS A 67 18.00 0.99 -13.92
N HIS A 68 16.94 1.32 -13.20
CA HIS A 68 16.77 2.66 -12.64
C HIS A 68 17.67 2.91 -11.43
N ASN A 69 18.01 1.89 -10.65
CA ASN A 69 18.99 2.01 -9.57
C ASN A 69 20.34 2.53 -10.10
N ARG A 70 20.77 2.07 -11.29
CA ARG A 70 22.01 2.53 -11.95
C ARG A 70 21.91 3.90 -12.61
N MET A 71 20.71 4.46 -12.75
CA MET A 71 20.52 5.81 -13.29
C MET A 71 20.67 6.89 -12.22
N VAL A 72 20.67 6.50 -10.93
CA VAL A 72 20.89 7.42 -9.81
C VAL A 72 22.36 7.83 -9.79
N SER A 73 22.60 9.13 -9.91
CA SER A 73 23.92 9.75 -9.79
C SER A 73 23.77 11.25 -9.59
N ASN A 74 24.84 11.93 -9.22
CA ASN A 74 24.87 13.40 -9.09
C ASN A 74 25.31 14.11 -10.38
N GLU A 75 25.64 13.36 -11.43
CA GLU A 75 26.14 13.91 -12.69
C GLU A 75 24.98 14.40 -13.58
N PRO A 76 25.23 15.39 -14.46
CA PRO A 76 24.29 15.74 -15.53
C PRO A 76 23.87 14.51 -16.35
N GLY A 77 22.58 14.43 -16.71
CA GLY A 77 22.00 13.26 -17.38
C GLY A 77 21.69 12.07 -16.46
N GLY A 78 22.18 12.10 -15.21
CA GLY A 78 21.77 11.20 -14.14
C GLY A 78 20.48 11.64 -13.43
N TYR A 79 20.09 10.89 -12.41
CA TYR A 79 18.92 11.21 -11.58
C TYR A 79 19.30 11.39 -10.11
N THR A 80 18.84 12.48 -9.52
CA THR A 80 18.79 12.65 -8.07
C THR A 80 17.43 12.19 -7.54
N THR A 81 17.44 11.51 -6.40
CA THR A 81 16.22 11.07 -5.71
C THR A 81 16.10 11.72 -4.33
N ARG A 82 14.87 11.81 -3.82
CA ARG A 82 14.61 12.14 -2.41
C ARG A 82 13.30 11.52 -1.94
N MET A 83 13.17 11.31 -0.63
CA MET A 83 11.90 10.95 -0.03
C MET A 83 11.08 12.21 0.24
N VAL A 84 9.81 12.19 -0.14
CA VAL A 84 8.87 13.28 0.17
C VAL A 84 8.44 13.15 1.63
N ARG A 85 8.61 14.24 2.39
CA ARG A 85 8.38 14.26 3.84
C ARG A 85 7.04 14.85 4.26
N GLU A 86 6.39 15.60 3.37
CA GLU A 86 5.17 16.33 3.70
C GLU A 86 4.29 16.47 2.45
N GLY A 87 2.99 16.65 2.68
CA GLY A 87 1.99 16.92 1.64
C GLY A 87 1.36 15.66 1.05
N PRO A 88 0.60 15.78 -0.06
CA PRO A 88 -0.19 14.68 -0.61
C PRO A 88 0.66 13.50 -1.14
N ASP A 89 1.96 13.72 -1.27
CA ASP A 89 2.93 12.75 -1.77
C ASP A 89 3.87 12.20 -0.70
N GLU A 90 3.62 12.52 0.57
CA GLU A 90 4.43 12.03 1.69
C GLU A 90 4.65 10.52 1.61
N GLY A 91 5.89 10.10 1.86
CA GLY A 91 6.30 8.69 1.79
C GLY A 91 6.65 8.18 0.40
N ARG A 92 6.42 8.96 -0.67
CA ARG A 92 6.83 8.62 -2.04
C ARG A 92 8.26 9.08 -2.33
N CYS A 93 8.90 8.46 -3.33
CA CYS A 93 10.20 8.87 -3.85
C CYS A 93 10.02 9.83 -5.03
N ALA A 94 10.57 11.03 -4.92
CA ALA A 94 10.68 11.97 -6.02
C ALA A 94 11.98 11.73 -6.80
N TRP A 95 11.89 11.81 -8.13
CA TRP A 95 13.01 11.65 -9.06
C TRP A 95 13.17 12.95 -9.86
N ARG A 96 14.39 13.46 -9.94
CA ARG A 96 14.75 14.64 -10.73
C ARG A 96 15.86 14.30 -11.70
N LEU A 97 15.66 14.57 -12.99
CA LEU A 97 16.73 14.49 -13.99
C LEU A 97 17.71 15.65 -13.73
N ASN A 98 18.99 15.35 -13.56
CA ASN A 98 20.01 16.36 -13.33
C ASN A 98 20.26 17.14 -14.62
N ALA A 99 20.11 18.46 -14.54
CA ALA A 99 20.36 19.37 -15.65
C ALA A 99 21.86 19.67 -15.77
N GLU A 100 22.28 20.17 -16.94
CA GLU A 100 23.63 20.69 -17.12
C GLU A 100 23.93 21.86 -16.17
N PRO A 101 25.21 22.08 -15.79
CA PRO A 101 25.59 23.23 -14.99
C PRO A 101 25.12 24.55 -15.61
N GLY A 102 24.37 25.35 -14.84
CA GLY A 102 23.82 26.64 -15.27
C GLY A 102 22.45 26.58 -15.96
N ALA A 103 21.94 25.38 -16.29
CA ALA A 103 20.56 25.22 -16.75
C ALA A 103 19.58 25.25 -15.56
N PRO A 104 18.31 25.66 -15.77
CA PRO A 104 17.29 25.55 -14.73
C PRO A 104 17.05 24.07 -14.35
N PRO A 105 16.70 23.77 -13.08
CA PRO A 105 16.46 22.40 -12.66
C PRO A 105 15.21 21.82 -13.35
N ASN A 106 15.30 20.55 -13.75
CA ASN A 106 14.13 19.82 -14.24
C ASN A 106 13.09 19.64 -13.12
N PRO A 107 11.79 19.56 -13.47
CA PRO A 107 10.76 19.25 -12.49
C PRO A 107 10.96 17.87 -11.88
N GLU A 108 10.55 17.73 -10.62
CA GLU A 108 10.46 16.43 -9.98
C GLU A 108 9.29 15.64 -10.52
N ARG A 109 9.48 14.32 -10.61
CA ARG A 109 8.45 13.36 -10.99
C ARG A 109 8.35 12.29 -9.92
N ILE A 110 7.14 11.82 -9.69
CA ILE A 110 6.82 10.74 -8.75
C ILE A 110 6.11 9.66 -9.53
N ASN A 111 6.41 8.39 -9.27
CA ASN A 111 5.63 7.32 -9.85
C ASN A 111 4.22 7.36 -9.28
N ARG A 112 3.23 7.62 -10.13
CA ARG A 112 1.81 7.61 -9.77
C ARG A 112 1.14 6.52 -10.56
N ARG A 113 1.20 5.29 -10.06
CA ARG A 113 0.35 4.24 -10.59
C ARG A 113 -1.11 4.68 -10.39
N PRO A 114 -1.94 4.67 -11.44
CA PRO A 114 -3.36 4.81 -11.24
C PRO A 114 -3.82 3.70 -10.28
N ASP A 115 -4.49 4.08 -9.20
CA ASP A 115 -5.19 3.13 -8.34
C ASP A 115 -6.44 2.65 -9.10
N ILE A 116 -6.21 1.71 -10.03
CA ILE A 116 -7.25 1.16 -10.90
C ILE A 116 -8.38 0.54 -10.08
N PRO A 117 -8.11 -0.27 -9.03
CA PRO A 117 -9.18 -0.80 -8.20
C PRO A 117 -10.06 0.29 -7.57
N ARG A 118 -9.45 1.33 -6.98
CA ARG A 118 -10.22 2.44 -6.41
C ARG A 118 -11.00 3.21 -7.47
N ARG A 119 -10.36 3.59 -8.58
CA ARG A 119 -11.03 4.31 -9.68
C ARG A 119 -12.18 3.51 -10.27
N PHE A 120 -12.01 2.20 -10.42
CA PHE A 120 -13.07 1.30 -10.88
C PHE A 120 -14.24 1.26 -9.89
N ASN A 121 -13.97 1.13 -8.58
CA ASN A 121 -15.00 1.18 -7.55
C ASN A 121 -15.74 2.52 -7.51
N GLU A 122 -15.03 3.63 -7.68
CA GLU A 122 -15.62 4.98 -7.78
C GLU A 122 -16.54 5.07 -9.00
N GLN A 123 -16.08 4.60 -10.16
CA GLN A 123 -16.87 4.60 -11.39
C GLN A 123 -18.12 3.71 -11.26
N LEU A 124 -17.99 2.52 -10.66
CA LEU A 124 -19.13 1.63 -10.42
C LEU A 124 -20.16 2.28 -9.48
N LYS A 125 -19.70 2.94 -8.40
CA LYS A 125 -20.60 3.68 -7.50
C LYS A 125 -21.32 4.80 -8.22
N GLN A 126 -20.63 5.56 -9.07
CA GLN A 126 -21.22 6.62 -9.87
C GLN A 126 -22.31 6.07 -10.79
N VAL A 127 -21.98 5.09 -11.64
CA VAL A 127 -22.93 4.47 -12.60
C VAL A 127 -24.11 3.85 -11.87
N ARG A 128 -23.89 3.17 -10.74
CA ARG A 128 -24.97 2.65 -9.91
C ARG A 128 -25.92 3.75 -9.46
N ASN A 129 -25.38 4.86 -8.96
CA ASN A 129 -26.19 5.98 -8.47
C ASN A 129 -26.96 6.67 -9.62
N GLU A 130 -26.40 6.72 -10.83
CA GLU A 130 -27.09 7.25 -12.02
C GLU A 130 -28.28 6.36 -12.43
N ILE A 131 -28.14 5.04 -12.34
CA ILE A 131 -29.19 4.09 -12.76
C ILE A 131 -30.27 3.90 -11.68
N HIS A 132 -29.85 3.76 -10.42
CA HIS A 132 -30.73 3.35 -9.32
C HIS A 132 -31.04 4.47 -8.31
N GLY A 133 -30.41 5.63 -8.45
CA GLY A 133 -30.35 6.63 -7.39
C GLY A 133 -29.29 6.30 -6.32
N PRO A 134 -28.91 7.26 -5.47
CA PRO A 134 -28.01 6.99 -4.36
C PRO A 134 -28.65 5.96 -3.40
N GLU A 135 -27.83 5.06 -2.86
CA GLU A 135 -28.30 4.24 -1.74
C GLU A 135 -28.77 5.16 -0.61
N PRO A 136 -29.93 4.87 0.03
CA PRO A 136 -30.26 5.55 1.27
C PRO A 136 -29.10 5.31 2.25
N GLU A 137 -28.65 6.36 2.94
CA GLU A 137 -27.68 6.20 4.01
C GLU A 137 -28.17 5.06 4.90
N SER A 138 -27.32 4.06 5.11
CA SER A 138 -27.56 3.10 6.17
C SER A 138 -27.62 3.93 7.44
N GLY A 139 -28.82 4.18 7.96
CA GLY A 139 -28.97 4.82 9.25
C GLY A 139 -28.05 4.12 10.24
N ASP A 140 -27.53 4.88 11.20
CA ASP A 140 -26.66 4.42 12.29
C ASP A 140 -27.31 3.33 13.18
N THR A 141 -28.48 2.81 12.81
CA THR A 141 -29.01 1.58 13.36
C THR A 141 -28.02 0.46 13.01
N PRO A 142 -27.25 -0.06 13.97
CA PRO A 142 -26.47 -1.24 13.71
C PRO A 142 -27.48 -2.31 13.26
N ARG A 143 -27.28 -2.88 12.06
CA ARG A 143 -27.81 -4.19 11.75
C ARG A 143 -27.06 -5.19 12.62
N LEU A 144 -27.33 -5.14 13.93
CA LEU A 144 -27.32 -6.32 14.77
C LEU A 144 -28.41 -7.22 14.17
N GLN A 145 -28.09 -7.94 13.10
CA GLN A 145 -28.55 -9.31 13.05
C GLN A 145 -27.87 -9.96 14.25
N MET A 146 -28.52 -9.82 15.40
CA MET A 146 -28.22 -10.59 16.59
C MET A 146 -28.37 -12.03 16.12
N ARG A 147 -27.26 -12.63 15.69
CA ARG A 147 -27.15 -14.07 15.58
C ARG A 147 -27.40 -14.49 17.01
N GLN A 148 -28.63 -14.86 17.34
CA GLN A 148 -28.92 -15.47 18.63
C GLN A 148 -28.03 -16.70 18.67
N ILE A 149 -26.91 -16.57 19.37
CA ILE A 149 -26.08 -17.71 19.71
C ILE A 149 -26.94 -18.45 20.71
N ILE A 150 -27.62 -19.49 20.25
CA ILE A 150 -28.32 -20.41 21.13
C ILE A 150 -27.22 -21.13 21.91
N ASP A 151 -26.93 -20.63 23.10
CA ASP A 151 -25.94 -21.22 23.99
C ASP A 151 -26.56 -22.41 24.73
N LEU A 152 -26.44 -23.59 24.12
CA LEU A 152 -26.98 -24.83 24.66
C LEU A 152 -26.08 -25.47 25.73
N ARG A 153 -25.00 -24.82 26.17
CA ARG A 153 -24.04 -25.43 27.11
C ARG A 153 -24.65 -25.86 28.44
N ASN A 154 -25.78 -25.26 28.83
CA ASN A 154 -26.55 -25.59 30.04
C ASN A 154 -28.02 -25.92 29.73
N ALA A 155 -28.36 -26.24 28.48
CA ALA A 155 -29.74 -26.58 28.12
C ALA A 155 -30.17 -27.89 28.80
N SER A 156 -31.40 -27.93 29.29
CA SER A 156 -32.03 -29.19 29.67
C SER A 156 -32.27 -30.07 28.44
N ASP A 157 -32.46 -31.37 28.65
CA ASP A 157 -32.71 -32.33 27.56
C ASP A 157 -33.92 -31.93 26.70
N ALA A 158 -34.95 -31.35 27.33
CA ALA A 158 -36.14 -30.85 26.65
C ALA A 158 -35.81 -29.66 25.73
N GLU A 159 -35.00 -28.71 26.21
CA GLU A 159 -34.60 -27.53 25.44
C GLU A 159 -33.65 -27.89 24.28
N ALA A 160 -32.73 -28.83 24.50
CA ALA A 160 -31.84 -29.34 23.45
C ALA A 160 -32.61 -30.08 22.34
N THR A 161 -33.64 -30.84 22.72
CA THR A 161 -34.54 -31.54 21.79
C THR A 161 -35.34 -30.54 20.96
N LEU A 162 -35.91 -29.52 21.59
CA LEU A 162 -36.68 -28.48 20.90
C LEU A 162 -35.80 -27.69 19.92
N ALA A 163 -34.58 -27.32 20.34
CA ALA A 163 -33.62 -26.63 19.49
C ALA A 163 -33.21 -27.47 18.27
N SER A 164 -33.01 -28.77 18.45
CA SER A 164 -32.67 -29.70 17.35
C SER A 164 -33.81 -29.82 16.33
N ILE A 165 -35.06 -29.89 16.78
CA ILE A 165 -36.24 -29.92 15.88
C ILE A 165 -36.34 -28.62 15.08
N LEU A 166 -36.18 -27.47 15.74
CA LEU A 166 -36.22 -26.16 15.07
C LEU A 166 -35.10 -26.00 14.05
N LEU A 167 -33.89 -26.48 14.34
CA LEU A 167 -32.77 -26.45 13.40
C LEU A 167 -33.01 -27.37 12.19
N ALA A 168 -33.54 -28.58 12.40
CA ALA A 168 -33.88 -29.50 11.31
C ALA A 168 -34.97 -28.95 10.39
N ALA A 169 -35.96 -28.22 10.95
CA ALA A 169 -37.00 -27.55 10.17
C ALA A 169 -36.47 -26.33 9.40
N ALA A 170 -35.55 -25.56 10.00
CA ALA A 170 -34.93 -24.39 9.38
C ALA A 170 -33.91 -24.75 8.28
N TYR A 171 -33.27 -25.91 8.39
CA TYR A 171 -32.26 -26.41 7.46
C TYR A 171 -32.59 -27.83 6.99
N PRO A 172 -33.64 -28.02 6.18
CA PRO A 172 -33.94 -29.34 5.63
C PRO A 172 -32.76 -29.80 4.76
N HIS A 173 -32.18 -30.95 5.10
CA HIS A 173 -31.17 -31.58 4.26
C HIS A 173 -31.77 -31.85 2.87
N ARG A 174 -31.15 -31.27 1.83
CA ARG A 174 -31.44 -31.61 0.43
C ARG A 174 -30.83 -32.94 0.05
#